data_AF-A0AAD4X6T3-F1
#
_entry.id   AF-A0AAD4X6T3-F1
#
_cell.length_a   1.000
_cell.length_b   1.000
_cell.length_c   1.000
_cell.angle_alpha   90.00
_cell.angle_beta   90.00
_cell.angle_gamma   90.00
#
_symmetry.space_group_name_H-M   'P 1'
#
loop_
_entity.id
_entity.type
_entity.pdbx_description
1 polymer ?
#
loop_
_entity_poly.entity_id
_entity_poly.type
_entity_poly.pdbx_seq_one_letter_code
_entity_poly.pdbx_strand_id
1 'polypeptide(L)'
;MRLEKCWFCSSTIYPGHGIQFVRNDATIFRFCRSKCHKNFKMKRNPRKVKWTKAYRRLHGKDMTKDSTFEFERKRNRPERYDRNTTEETLKAIKKISKIRVEREAAHHKDRMKGKKSKEYKEAKKEIDQSTPLIHSMGVQTPSKIKVSVSQSQKDQIRAMEE
;
A
#
# COMPACT_ATOMS: atom_id res chain seq x y z
N MET A 1 -6.79 25.45 -13.03
CA MET A 1 -7.54 24.17 -12.96
C MET A 1 -7.17 23.45 -11.67
N ARG A 2 -8.13 23.02 -10.84
CA ARG A 2 -7.86 22.39 -9.53
C ARG A 2 -8.30 20.93 -9.54
N LEU A 3 -7.43 20.06 -9.05
CA LEU A 3 -7.75 18.66 -8.80
C LEU A 3 -8.32 18.53 -7.39
N GLU A 4 -9.56 18.05 -7.30
CA GLU A 4 -10.25 17.89 -6.03
C GLU A 4 -10.14 16.47 -5.51
N LYS A 5 -10.35 16.29 -4.20
CA LYS A 5 -10.42 14.95 -3.61
C LYS A 5 -11.87 14.56 -3.40
N CYS A 6 -12.21 13.33 -3.75
CA CYS A 6 -13.53 12.79 -3.47
C CYS A 6 -13.74 12.62 -1.97
N TRP A 7 -14.91 13.03 -1.49
CA TRP A 7 -15.28 12.93 -0.09
C TRP A 7 -15.30 11.47 0.42
N PHE A 8 -15.75 10.52 -0.41
CA PHE A 8 -15.90 9.12 -0.01
C PHE A 8 -14.65 8.27 -0.25
N CYS A 9 -14.14 8.30 -1.48
CA CYS A 9 -13.01 7.46 -1.93
C CYS A 9 -11.64 8.08 -1.61
N SER A 10 -11.57 9.41 -1.41
CA SER A 10 -10.35 10.23 -1.40
C SER A 10 -9.49 10.14 -2.67
N SER A 11 -9.99 9.54 -3.76
CA SER A 11 -9.36 9.60 -5.07
C SER A 11 -9.43 11.01 -5.65
N THR A 12 -8.50 11.31 -6.55
CA THR A 12 -8.46 12.56 -7.29
C THR A 12 -9.62 12.65 -8.29
N ILE A 13 -10.25 13.82 -8.37
CA ILE A 13 -11.32 14.18 -9.30
C ILE A 13 -10.73 15.18 -10.29
N TYR A 14 -10.74 14.80 -11.57
CA TYR A 14 -10.41 15.69 -12.66
C TYR A 14 -11.65 16.49 -13.09
N PRO A 15 -11.49 17.70 -13.63
CA PRO A 15 -12.60 18.49 -14.18
C PRO A 15 -13.37 17.73 -15.25
N GLY A 16 -14.68 17.95 -15.29
CA GLY A 16 -15.60 17.19 -16.15
C GLY A 16 -15.96 15.79 -15.62
N HIS A 17 -15.38 15.33 -14.51
CA HIS A 17 -15.69 14.03 -13.93
C HIS A 17 -16.41 14.13 -12.58
N GLY A 18 -17.27 13.14 -12.34
CA GLY A 18 -17.91 12.95 -11.04
C GLY A 18 -19.19 13.75 -10.88
N ILE A 19 -19.61 13.89 -9.62
CA ILE A 19 -20.85 14.60 -9.25
C ILE A 19 -20.56 15.45 -8.02
N GLN A 20 -21.13 16.64 -7.97
CA GLN A 20 -21.10 17.52 -6.81
C GLN A 20 -22.50 17.55 -6.18
N PHE A 21 -22.57 17.30 -4.88
CA PHE A 21 -23.79 17.47 -4.08
C PHE A 21 -23.58 18.63 -3.11
N VAL A 22 -24.48 19.61 -3.15
CA VAL A 22 -24.49 20.74 -2.23
C VAL A 22 -25.62 20.50 -1.24
N ARG A 23 -25.29 20.48 0.05
CA ARG A 23 -26.27 20.33 1.13
C ARG A 23 -26.74 21.72 1.60
N ASN A 24 -27.91 21.77 2.24
CA ASN A 24 -28.54 23.02 2.70
C ASN A 24 -27.64 23.88 3.62
N ASP A 25 -26.68 23.28 4.32
CA ASP A 25 -25.68 23.97 5.14
C ASP A 25 -24.50 24.54 4.32
N ALA A 26 -24.67 24.68 3.00
CA ALA A 26 -23.67 25.08 2.02
C ALA A 26 -22.43 24.16 1.98
N THR A 27 -22.47 22.98 2.59
CA THR A 27 -21.34 22.03 2.49
C THR A 27 -21.34 21.33 1.13
N ILE A 28 -20.17 21.31 0.51
CA ILE A 28 -19.96 20.77 -0.82
C ILE A 28 -19.33 19.39 -0.72
N PHE A 29 -20.04 18.37 -1.19
CA PHE A 29 -19.54 17.01 -1.32
C PHE A 29 -19.23 16.70 -2.78
N ARG A 30 -17.96 16.44 -3.09
CA ARG A 30 -17.51 16.04 -4.43
C ARG A 30 -17.30 14.53 -4.47
N PHE A 31 -17.81 13.87 -5.50
CA PHE A 31 -17.70 12.41 -5.68
C PHE A 31 -16.98 12.04 -6.97
N CYS A 32 -16.03 11.10 -6.88
CA CYS A 32 -15.26 10.61 -8.02
C CYS A 32 -16.11 9.87 -9.06
N ARG A 33 -17.11 9.08 -8.61
CA ARG A 33 -17.94 8.19 -9.45
C ARG A 33 -19.32 7.98 -8.81
N SER A 34 -20.28 7.48 -9.59
CA SER A 34 -21.63 7.12 -9.12
C SER A 34 -21.61 6.13 -7.94
N LYS A 35 -20.65 5.20 -7.89
CA LYS A 35 -20.44 4.29 -6.75
C LYS A 35 -20.29 5.05 -5.42
N CYS A 36 -19.49 6.12 -5.40
CA CYS A 36 -19.26 6.90 -4.19
C CYS A 36 -20.50 7.69 -3.79
N HIS A 37 -21.16 8.28 -4.79
CA HIS A 37 -22.40 9.03 -4.58
C HIS A 37 -23.53 8.14 -4.05
N LYS A 38 -23.73 6.93 -4.60
CA LYS A 38 -24.71 5.95 -4.12
C LYS A 38 -24.41 5.50 -2.68
N ASN A 39 -23.15 5.20 -2.35
CA ASN A 39 -22.77 4.83 -0.98
C ASN A 39 -23.00 5.97 0.02
N PHE A 40 -22.77 7.21 -0.40
CA PHE A 40 -23.09 8.39 0.40
C PHE A 40 -24.61 8.52 0.64
N LYS A 41 -25.43 8.36 -0.40
CA LYS A 41 -26.90 8.35 -0.27
C LYS A 41 -27.41 7.24 0.65
N MET A 42 -26.77 6.07 0.61
CA MET A 42 -27.02 4.95 1.53
C MET A 42 -26.45 5.18 2.95
N LYS A 43 -25.94 6.38 3.25
CA LYS A 43 -25.37 6.77 4.55
C LYS A 43 -24.27 5.81 5.05
N ARG A 44 -23.54 5.16 4.15
CA ARG A 44 -22.43 4.27 4.54
C ARG A 44 -21.25 5.10 5.04
N ASN A 45 -20.69 4.70 6.18
CA ASN A 45 -19.52 5.38 6.72
C ASN A 45 -18.24 4.97 5.97
N PRO A 46 -17.53 5.90 5.29
CA PRO A 46 -16.32 5.56 4.53
C PRO A 46 -15.22 4.95 5.40
N ARG A 47 -15.18 5.23 6.71
CA ARG A 47 -14.22 4.63 7.66
C ARG A 47 -14.43 3.13 7.88
N LYS A 48 -15.63 2.60 7.63
CA LYS A 48 -15.95 1.17 7.72
C LYS A 48 -15.82 0.44 6.37
N VAL A 49 -15.74 1.18 5.27
CA VAL A 49 -15.70 0.60 3.91
C VAL A 49 -14.25 0.29 3.51
N LYS A 50 -13.90 -1.00 3.45
CA LYS A 50 -12.52 -1.52 3.33
C LYS A 50 -11.67 -0.95 2.19
N TRP A 51 -12.28 -0.57 1.07
CA TRP A 51 -11.58 -0.10 -0.12
C TRP A 51 -11.26 1.41 -0.12
N THR A 52 -11.83 2.18 0.80
CA THR A 52 -11.57 3.63 0.86
C THR A 52 -10.21 3.93 1.48
N LYS A 53 -9.63 5.09 1.12
CA LYS A 53 -8.41 5.57 1.79
C LYS A 53 -8.65 5.91 3.26
N ALA A 54 -9.85 6.36 3.63
CA ALA A 54 -10.21 6.62 5.02
C ALA A 54 -10.10 5.36 5.90
N TYR A 55 -10.63 4.22 5.45
CA TYR A 55 -10.47 2.94 6.12
C TYR A 55 -8.99 2.55 6.20
N ARG A 56 -8.25 2.65 5.09
CA ARG A 56 -6.82 2.27 5.05
C ARG A 56 -5.98 3.06 6.05
N ARG A 57 -6.19 4.38 6.17
CA ARG A 57 -5.49 5.23 7.15
C ARG A 57 -5.83 4.85 8.60
N LEU A 58 -7.11 4.63 8.91
CA LEU A 58 -7.55 4.28 10.27
C LEU A 58 -6.99 2.91 10.72
N HIS A 59 -6.95 1.94 9.81
CA HIS A 59 -6.45 0.59 10.09
C HIS A 59 -4.94 0.43 9.88
N GLY A 60 -4.17 1.52 9.85
CA GLY A 60 -2.71 1.49 9.73
C GLY A 60 -2.19 0.86 8.43
N LYS A 61 -3.00 0.85 7.36
CA LYS A 61 -2.59 0.27 6.07
C LYS A 61 -1.75 1.22 5.22
N ASP A 62 -2.00 2.51 5.36
CA ASP A 62 -1.26 3.58 4.69
C ASP A 62 -0.53 4.39 5.76
N MET A 63 0.65 4.92 5.43
CA MET A 63 1.39 5.83 6.32
C MET A 63 0.56 7.10 6.57
N THR A 64 0.32 7.45 7.83
CA THR A 64 -0.55 8.58 8.22
C THR A 64 0.21 9.81 8.71
N LYS A 65 1.32 9.59 9.44
CA LYS A 65 2.18 10.65 9.99
C LYS A 65 3.49 10.68 9.22
N ASP A 66 3.60 11.60 8.27
CA ASP A 66 4.82 11.81 7.48
C ASP A 66 4.98 13.31 7.18
N SER A 67 6.21 13.81 7.25
CA SER A 67 6.53 15.21 6.96
C SER A 67 6.27 15.58 5.50
N THR A 68 6.29 14.61 4.59
CA THR A 68 5.96 14.87 3.17
C THR A 68 4.53 15.36 2.95
N PHE A 69 3.60 15.05 3.87
CA PHE A 69 2.20 15.47 3.74
C PHE A 69 1.98 16.94 4.07
N GLU A 70 2.87 17.58 4.82
CA GLU A 70 2.75 18.99 5.20
C GLU A 70 2.86 19.94 4.00
N PHE A 71 3.56 19.50 2.94
CA PHE A 71 3.71 20.27 1.70
C PHE A 71 2.43 20.36 0.87
N GLU A 72 1.46 19.43 1.03
CA GLU A 72 0.18 19.42 0.28
C GLU A 72 -0.87 20.38 0.89
N ARG A 73 -0.49 21.19 1.90
CA ARG A 73 -1.42 22.09 2.60
C ARG A 73 -2.03 23.16 1.69
N LYS A 74 -3.31 23.50 1.95
CA LYS A 74 -3.98 24.61 1.27
C LYS A 74 -3.45 25.95 1.80
N ARG A 75 -2.90 26.78 0.91
CA ARG A 75 -2.49 28.16 1.22
C ARG A 75 -3.68 29.10 0.96
N ASN A 76 -4.11 29.83 1.97
CA ASN A 76 -5.19 30.81 1.85
C ASN A 76 -4.68 32.22 1.49
N ARG A 77 -3.40 32.51 1.79
CA ARG A 77 -2.73 33.75 1.40
C ARG A 77 -1.91 33.51 0.13
N PRO A 78 -2.17 34.24 -0.97
CA PRO A 78 -1.31 34.19 -2.13
C PRO A 78 -0.01 34.98 -1.87
N GLU A 79 1.07 34.51 -2.46
CA GLU A 79 2.35 35.22 -2.55
C GLU A 79 2.45 35.87 -3.93
N ARG A 80 3.26 36.94 -4.03
CA ARG A 80 3.57 37.52 -5.35
C ARG A 80 4.34 36.49 -6.17
N TYR A 81 4.10 36.50 -7.48
CA TYR A 81 4.81 35.61 -8.40
C TYR A 81 6.29 35.98 -8.44
N ASP A 82 7.14 34.98 -8.27
CA ASP A 82 8.56 35.04 -8.53
C ASP A 82 8.96 33.78 -9.31
N ARG A 83 9.70 33.98 -10.40
CA ARG A 83 10.15 32.92 -11.30
C ARG A 83 11.14 31.99 -10.61
N ASN A 84 12.11 32.53 -9.87
CA ASN A 84 13.14 31.73 -9.21
C ASN A 84 12.50 30.79 -8.17
N THR A 85 11.64 31.35 -7.32
CA THR A 85 10.85 30.60 -6.34
C THR A 85 10.00 29.50 -7.01
N THR A 86 9.39 29.79 -8.17
CA THR A 86 8.58 28.81 -8.92
C THR A 86 9.44 27.67 -9.46
N GLU A 87 10.59 27.96 -10.05
CA GLU A 87 11.51 26.96 -10.59
C GLU A 87 12.07 26.04 -9.50
N GLU A 88 12.47 26.59 -8.35
CA GLU A 88 12.88 25.83 -7.18
C GLU A 88 11.76 24.93 -6.65
N THR A 89 10.53 25.46 -6.59
CA THR A 89 9.36 24.70 -6.15
C THR A 89 9.08 23.49 -7.05
N LEU A 90 9.21 23.63 -8.38
CA LEU A 90 9.04 22.53 -9.33
C LEU A 90 10.09 21.43 -9.13
N LYS A 91 11.35 21.80 -8.86
CA LYS A 91 12.42 20.85 -8.53
C LYS A 91 12.13 20.13 -7.20
N ALA A 92 11.70 20.88 -6.18
CA ALA A 92 11.35 20.34 -4.87
C ALA A 92 10.18 19.34 -4.94
N ILE A 93 9.12 19.64 -5.70
CA ILE A 93 7.95 18.75 -5.85
C ILE A 93 8.35 17.36 -6.37
N LYS A 94 9.23 17.29 -7.38
CA LYS A 94 9.71 16.02 -7.93
C LYS A 94 10.47 15.21 -6.88
N LYS A 95 11.34 15.87 -6.13
CA LYS A 95 12.12 15.23 -5.04
C LYS A 95 11.22 14.72 -3.92
N ILE A 96 10.26 15.53 -3.47
CA ILE A 96 9.30 15.16 -2.41
C ILE A 96 8.45 13.96 -2.85
N SER A 97 8.00 13.93 -4.11
CA SER A 97 7.24 12.81 -4.67
C SER A 97 8.03 11.50 -4.63
N LYS A 98 9.32 11.54 -5.02
CA LYS A 98 10.22 10.38 -4.96
C LYS A 98 10.36 9.85 -3.52
N ILE A 99 10.65 10.74 -2.57
CA ILE A 99 10.80 10.39 -1.14
C ILE A 99 9.50 9.76 -0.61
N ARG A 100 8.34 10.34 -0.96
CA ARG A 100 7.03 9.83 -0.53
C ARG A 100 6.79 8.40 -1.02
N VAL A 101 7.10 8.10 -2.29
CA VAL A 101 6.96 6.75 -2.86
C VAL A 101 7.89 5.75 -2.18
N GLU A 102 9.15 6.14 -1.93
CA GLU A 102 10.12 5.29 -1.24
C GLU A 102 9.68 4.98 0.20
N ARG A 103 9.19 5.98 0.95
CA ARG A 103 8.66 5.80 2.31
C ARG A 103 7.41 4.91 2.34
N GLU A 104 6.48 5.10 1.39
CA GLU A 104 5.29 4.24 1.27
C GLU A 104 5.67 2.79 0.97
N ALA A 105 6.67 2.58 0.10
CA ALA A 105 7.18 1.25 -0.21
C ALA A 105 7.86 0.58 1.00
N ALA A 106 8.64 1.34 1.80
CA ALA A 106 9.23 0.85 3.03
C ALA A 106 8.15 0.43 4.05
N HIS A 107 7.17 1.29 4.32
CA HIS A 107 6.04 0.97 5.19
C HIS A 107 5.27 -0.27 4.73
N HIS A 108 5.13 -0.46 3.41
CA HIS A 108 4.54 -1.67 2.86
C HIS A 108 5.39 -2.91 3.13
N LYS A 109 6.70 -2.84 2.92
CA LYS A 109 7.63 -3.95 3.17
C LYS A 109 7.61 -4.36 4.64
N ASP A 110 7.64 -3.40 5.56
CA ASP A 110 7.61 -3.66 7.00
C ASP A 110 6.32 -4.36 7.42
N ARG A 111 5.18 -3.95 6.86
CA ARG A 111 3.90 -4.62 7.13
C ARG A 111 3.84 -6.06 6.60
N MET A 112 4.49 -6.32 5.46
CA MET A 112 4.52 -7.66 4.86
C MET A 112 5.60 -8.56 5.48
N LYS A 113 6.50 -8.00 6.30
CA LYS A 113 7.54 -8.75 7.00
C LYS A 113 6.92 -9.87 7.84
N GLY A 114 7.48 -11.07 7.74
CA GLY A 114 7.01 -12.25 8.47
C GLY A 114 5.84 -13.00 7.83
N LYS A 115 5.16 -12.44 6.82
CA LYS A 115 4.08 -13.16 6.11
C LYS A 115 4.60 -14.45 5.45
N LYS A 116 5.73 -14.37 4.75
CA LYS A 116 6.38 -15.52 4.09
C LYS A 116 6.71 -16.66 5.08
N SER A 117 7.15 -16.33 6.29
CA SER A 117 7.43 -17.35 7.32
C SER A 117 6.15 -18.01 7.82
N LYS A 118 5.06 -17.25 7.98
CA LYS A 118 3.74 -17.80 8.34
C LYS A 118 3.21 -18.70 7.24
N GLU A 119 3.24 -18.25 6.00
CA GLU A 119 2.84 -19.02 4.81
C GLU A 119 3.62 -20.34 4.72
N TYR A 120 4.93 -20.32 4.96
CA TYR A 120 5.74 -21.55 4.99
C TYR A 120 5.32 -22.52 6.10
N LYS A 121 5.03 -22.01 7.30
CA LYS A 121 4.56 -22.83 8.44
C LYS A 121 3.17 -23.41 8.17
N GLU A 122 2.27 -22.63 7.59
CA GLU A 122 0.92 -23.05 7.21
C GLU A 122 0.97 -24.12 6.11
N ALA A 123 1.76 -23.90 5.05
CA ALA A 123 1.95 -24.88 3.98
C ALA A 123 2.57 -26.18 4.49
N LYS A 124 3.55 -26.12 5.40
CA LYS A 124 4.11 -27.31 6.04
C LYS A 124 3.04 -28.09 6.83
N LYS A 125 2.22 -27.38 7.62
CA LYS A 125 1.12 -27.98 8.38
C LYS A 125 0.07 -28.61 7.45
N GLU A 126 -0.22 -27.98 6.33
CA GLU A 126 -1.15 -28.49 5.31
C GLU A 126 -0.62 -29.76 4.64
N ILE A 127 0.67 -29.82 4.30
CA ILE A 127 1.31 -31.03 3.76
C ILE A 127 1.24 -32.17 4.79
N ASP A 128 1.56 -31.89 6.05
CA ASP A 128 1.52 -32.89 7.13
C ASP A 128 0.08 -33.45 7.34
N GLN A 129 -0.94 -32.60 7.19
CA GLN A 129 -2.36 -33.01 7.30
C GLN A 129 -2.88 -33.73 6.04
N SER A 130 -2.42 -33.33 4.86
CA SER A 130 -2.84 -33.88 3.57
C SER A 130 -2.02 -35.10 3.13
N THR A 131 -1.10 -35.59 3.96
CA THR A 131 -0.22 -36.73 3.64
C THR A 131 -0.96 -37.97 3.11
N PRO A 132 -2.13 -38.38 3.66
CA PRO A 132 -2.90 -39.51 3.11
C PRO A 132 -3.43 -39.27 1.69
N LEU A 133 -3.83 -38.03 1.37
CA LEU A 133 -4.33 -37.65 0.05
C LEU A 133 -3.20 -37.66 -1.00
N ILE A 134 -2.01 -37.20 -0.61
CA ILE A 134 -0.82 -37.21 -1.47
C ILE A 134 -0.41 -38.65 -1.84
N HIS A 135 -0.50 -39.58 -0.88
CA HIS A 135 -0.21 -41.00 -1.12
C HIS A 135 -1.22 -41.65 -2.09
N SER A 136 -2.51 -41.31 -1.99
CA SER A 136 -3.55 -41.81 -2.90
C SER A 136 -3.45 -41.30 -4.34
N MET A 137 -2.78 -40.17 -4.57
CA MET A 137 -2.58 -39.60 -5.91
C MET A 137 -1.40 -40.21 -6.67
N GLY A 138 -0.70 -41.20 -6.10
CA GLY A 138 0.37 -41.95 -6.78
C GLY A 138 1.63 -41.13 -7.10
N VAL A 139 1.75 -39.91 -6.56
CA VAL A 139 2.97 -39.11 -6.69
C VAL A 139 4.02 -39.72 -5.77
N GLN A 140 4.93 -40.51 -6.33
CA GLN A 140 6.10 -40.97 -5.61
C GLN A 140 6.87 -39.74 -5.12
N THR A 141 6.89 -39.50 -3.81
CA THR A 141 7.80 -38.51 -3.24
C THR A 141 9.22 -38.95 -3.63
N PRO A 142 10.06 -38.08 -4.24
CA PRO A 142 11.45 -38.45 -4.45
C PRO A 142 12.02 -38.85 -3.09
N SER A 143 12.51 -40.08 -3.00
CA SER A 143 13.16 -40.58 -1.79
C SER A 143 14.20 -39.54 -1.38
N LYS A 144 14.27 -39.21 -0.09
CA LYS A 144 15.30 -38.31 0.43
C LYS A 144 16.66 -38.87 0.02
N ILE A 145 17.24 -38.35 -1.06
CA ILE A 145 18.62 -38.62 -1.43
C ILE A 145 19.43 -38.04 -0.27
N LYS A 146 19.91 -38.91 0.61
CA LYS A 146 20.93 -38.54 1.60
C LYS A 146 22.18 -38.23 0.78
N VAL A 147 22.35 -36.96 0.37
CA VAL A 147 23.62 -36.51 -0.16
C VAL A 147 24.61 -36.56 1.01
N SER A 148 25.43 -37.61 1.03
CA SER A 148 26.58 -37.70 1.92
C SER A 148 27.60 -36.66 1.48
N VAL A 149 27.55 -35.48 2.06
CA VAL A 149 28.61 -34.48 1.88
C VAL A 149 29.88 -35.06 2.49
N SER A 150 30.91 -35.31 1.66
CA SER A 150 32.20 -35.82 2.11
C SER A 150 32.87 -34.84 3.07
N GLN A 151 33.66 -35.35 4.03
CA GLN A 151 34.36 -34.51 5.03
C GLN A 151 35.24 -33.42 4.38
N SER A 152 35.87 -33.71 3.24
CA SER A 152 36.71 -32.74 2.53
C SER A 152 35.94 -31.49 2.06
N GLN A 153 34.67 -31.62 1.70
CA GLN A 153 33.84 -30.48 1.30
C GLN A 153 33.42 -29.62 2.50
N LYS A 154 33.29 -30.21 3.69
CA LYS A 154 33.00 -29.47 4.93
C LYS A 154 34.22 -28.69 5.41
N ASP A 155 35.41 -29.27 5.27
CA ASP A 155 36.66 -28.62 5.66
C ASP A 155 37.00 -27.44 4.73
N GLN A 156 36.69 -27.54 3.42
CA GLN A 156 36.83 -26.43 2.47
C GLN A 156 35.88 -25.27 2.76
N ILE A 157 34.64 -25.54 3.17
CA ILE A 157 33.68 -24.49 3.53
C ILE A 157 34.13 -23.77 4.80
N ARG A 158 34.68 -24.51 5.77
CA ARG A 158 35.18 -23.96 7.04
C ARG A 158 36.44 -23.12 6.88
N ALA A 159 37.34 -23.51 5.98
CA ALA A 159 38.55 -22.74 5.65
C ALA A 159 38.29 -21.44 4.87
N MET A 160 37.06 -21.24 4.37
CA MET A 160 36.66 -20.04 3.63
C MET A 160 35.90 -19.02 4.51
N GLU A 161 35.58 -19.41 5.75
CA GLU A 161 34.90 -18.57 6.75
C GLU A 161 35.85 -18.00 7.83
N GLU A 162 37.12 -18.42 7.83
CA GLU A 162 38.25 -17.76 8.52
C GLU A 162 38.97 -16.79 7.59
#